data_AF-A0A183HPL2-F1
#
_entry.id   AF-A0A183HPL2-F1
#
_cell.length_a   1.000
_cell.length_b   1.000
_cell.length_c   1.000
_cell.angle_alpha   90.00
_cell.angle_beta   90.00
_cell.angle_gamma   90.00
#
_symmetry.space_group_name_H-M   'P 1'
#
loop_
_entity.id
_entity.type
_entity.pdbx_description
1 polymer ?
#
loop_
_entity_poly.entity_id
_entity_poly.type
_entity_poly.pdbx_seq_one_letter_code
_entity_poly.pdbx_strand_id
1 'polypeptide(L)'
;TARHHRCPVTKISIDPTGSYFVSCSQDARISVMDLKIAARSVAIDPDFTKRGSGHMFVIGERNLLLHQRTFFGNYKEKVDILYEGMDCDGMITQISWQNSCIAFTNETGTRIFDK
;
A
#
# COMPACT_ATOMS: atom_id res chain seq x y z
N THR A 1 -9.48 17.86 -5.62
CA THR A 1 -10.59 16.93 -5.34
C THR A 1 -10.10 15.52 -5.61
N ALA A 2 -10.34 14.56 -4.71
CA ALA A 2 -9.95 13.17 -4.94
C ALA A 2 -10.70 12.61 -6.16
N ARG A 3 -10.01 11.89 -7.05
CA ARG A 3 -10.66 11.30 -8.24
C ARG A 3 -11.60 10.16 -7.82
N HIS A 4 -12.75 10.08 -8.48
CA HIS A 4 -13.72 9.01 -8.26
C HIS A 4 -13.23 7.69 -8.87
N HIS A 5 -13.34 6.61 -8.09
CA HIS A 5 -13.20 5.24 -8.59
C HIS A 5 -14.33 4.93 -9.57
N ARG A 6 -14.05 4.11 -10.59
CA ARG A 6 -15.08 3.65 -11.55
C ARG A 6 -15.67 2.29 -11.16
N CYS A 7 -15.01 1.59 -10.23
CA CYS A 7 -15.43 0.31 -9.69
C CYS A 7 -15.58 0.37 -8.16
N PRO A 8 -16.13 -0.68 -7.53
CA PRO A 8 -16.22 -0.76 -6.07
C PRO A 8 -14.86 -0.62 -5.40
N VAL A 9 -14.83 0.23 -4.36
CA VAL A 9 -13.66 0.40 -3.49
C VAL A 9 -13.54 -0.84 -2.62
N THR A 10 -12.37 -1.48 -2.65
CA THR A 10 -12.13 -2.73 -1.92
C THR A 10 -11.50 -2.47 -0.55
N LYS A 11 -10.60 -1.48 -0.44
CA LYS A 11 -9.95 -1.08 0.81
C LYS A 11 -9.66 0.41 0.87
N ILE A 12 -9.60 0.92 2.10
CA ILE A 12 -9.18 2.27 2.45
C ILE A 12 -8.23 2.17 3.65
N SER A 13 -7.12 2.90 3.60
CA SER A 13 -6.19 3.10 4.72
C SER A 13 -6.11 4.60 4.99
N ILE A 14 -6.09 5.00 6.26
CA ILE A 14 -5.99 6.41 6.68
C ILE A 14 -4.76 6.54 7.57
N ASP A 15 -4.00 7.63 7.40
CA ASP A 15 -2.89 7.92 8.28
C ASP A 15 -3.38 8.31 9.69
N PRO A 16 -2.56 8.17 10.75
CA PRO A 16 -2.97 8.49 12.11
C PRO A 16 -3.45 9.94 12.34
N THR A 17 -2.97 10.90 11.54
CA THR A 17 -3.39 12.31 11.64
C THR A 17 -4.69 12.60 10.89
N GLY A 18 -5.15 11.68 10.03
CA GLY A 18 -6.32 11.86 9.17
C GLY A 18 -6.11 12.84 8.01
N SER A 19 -4.89 13.30 7.78
CA SER A 19 -4.54 14.25 6.72
C SER A 19 -4.45 13.59 5.33
N TYR A 20 -4.14 12.29 5.32
CA TYR A 20 -3.94 11.47 4.14
C TYR A 20 -4.69 10.15 4.31
N PHE A 21 -5.29 9.70 3.22
CA PHE A 21 -5.83 8.35 3.12
C PHE A 21 -5.28 7.72 1.85
N VAL A 22 -5.53 6.45 1.60
CA VAL A 22 -5.27 5.78 0.33
C VAL A 22 -6.45 4.83 0.15
N SER A 23 -7.03 4.81 -1.04
CA SER A 23 -8.11 3.89 -1.39
C SER A 23 -7.73 3.12 -2.63
N CYS A 24 -8.00 1.81 -2.64
CA CYS A 24 -7.84 0.96 -3.81
C CYS A 24 -9.20 0.41 -4.26
N SER A 25 -9.31 0.17 -5.57
CA SER A 25 -10.52 -0.29 -6.22
C SER A 25 -10.17 -1.40 -7.22
N GLN A 26 -11.16 -2.23 -7.54
CA GLN A 26 -11.03 -3.32 -8.50
C GLN A 26 -10.65 -2.84 -9.93
N ASP A 27 -10.77 -1.53 -10.22
CA ASP A 27 -10.34 -0.91 -11.48
C ASP A 27 -8.84 -0.61 -11.56
N ALA A 28 -8.03 -1.11 -10.61
CA ALA A 28 -6.59 -0.89 -10.54
C ALA A 28 -6.19 0.59 -10.43
N ARG A 29 -7.03 1.41 -9.79
CA ARG A 29 -6.76 2.82 -9.52
C ARG A 29 -6.68 3.06 -8.02
N ILE A 30 -5.68 3.82 -7.63
CA ILE A 30 -5.51 4.33 -6.27
C ILE A 30 -5.83 5.83 -6.31
N SER A 31 -6.71 6.33 -5.44
CA SER A 31 -7.24 7.71 -5.59
C SER A 31 -6.52 8.80 -4.80
N VAL A 32 -5.61 8.46 -3.88
CA VAL A 32 -4.83 9.49 -3.15
C VAL A 32 -3.46 9.75 -3.77
N MET A 33 -3.03 8.90 -4.69
CA MET A 33 -1.88 9.09 -5.53
C MET A 33 -2.29 8.56 -6.89
N ASP A 34 -2.15 9.34 -7.97
CA ASP A 34 -2.47 8.96 -9.37
C ASP A 34 -1.62 7.75 -9.87
N LEU A 35 -1.64 6.64 -9.15
CA LEU A 35 -0.98 5.39 -9.44
C LEU A 35 -2.03 4.43 -9.99
N LYS A 36 -1.76 3.93 -11.20
CA LYS A 36 -2.55 2.90 -11.86
C LYS A 36 -1.95 1.55 -11.54
N ILE A 37 -2.21 1.03 -10.34
CA ILE A 37 -1.71 -0.27 -9.91
C ILE A 37 -2.88 -1.13 -9.47
N ALA A 38 -2.93 -2.36 -9.97
CA ALA A 38 -3.87 -3.38 -9.50
C ALA A 38 -3.46 -3.77 -8.08
N ALA A 39 -4.25 -3.35 -7.10
CA ALA A 39 -4.00 -3.65 -5.70
C ALA A 39 -5.32 -4.05 -5.04
N ARG A 40 -5.32 -5.21 -4.38
CA ARG A 40 -6.48 -5.73 -3.66
C ARG A 40 -6.54 -5.21 -2.23
N SER A 41 -5.37 -4.93 -1.66
CA SER A 41 -5.21 -4.33 -0.33
C SER A 41 -4.11 -3.28 -0.31
N VAL A 42 -4.20 -2.34 0.63
CA VAL A 42 -3.25 -1.23 0.80
C VAL A 42 -3.12 -0.84 2.27
N ALA A 43 -1.94 -0.40 2.68
CA ALA A 43 -1.70 0.21 3.99
C ALA A 43 -0.67 1.35 3.89
N ILE A 44 -0.88 2.42 4.66
CA ILE A 44 0.01 3.58 4.74
C ILE A 44 0.97 3.42 5.93
N ASP A 45 2.22 3.87 5.77
CA ASP A 45 3.17 3.98 6.89
C ASP A 45 2.59 4.94 7.95
N PRO A 46 2.50 4.55 9.24
CA PRO A 46 2.03 5.46 10.30
C PRO A 46 2.79 6.80 10.36
N ASP A 47 4.05 6.80 9.93
CA ASP A 47 4.92 7.98 9.89
C ASP A 47 4.91 8.69 8.54
N PHE A 48 3.92 8.40 7.67
CA PHE A 48 3.80 8.97 6.33
C PHE A 48 3.87 10.50 6.31
N THR A 49 3.39 11.18 7.35
CA THR A 49 3.37 12.65 7.44
C THR A 49 4.67 13.25 7.99
N LYS A 50 5.56 12.45 8.58
CA LYS A 50 6.81 12.94 9.16
C LYS A 50 7.80 13.36 8.06
N ARG A 51 8.42 14.52 8.23
CA ARG A 51 9.47 14.97 7.31
C ARG A 51 10.62 13.96 7.30
N GLY A 52 11.04 13.54 6.11
CA GLY A 52 12.13 12.58 5.94
C GLY A 52 11.71 11.11 6.04
N SER A 53 10.44 10.79 6.30
CA SER A 53 9.97 9.40 6.31
C SER A 53 9.92 8.76 4.92
N GLY A 54 10.10 9.53 3.85
CA GLY A 54 10.03 9.01 2.48
C GLY A 54 8.62 8.58 2.07
N HIS A 55 7.58 9.00 2.81
CA HIS A 55 6.17 8.89 2.43
C HIS A 55 5.81 7.52 1.86
N MET A 56 6.00 6.50 2.70
CA MET A 56 5.89 5.10 2.31
C MET A 56 4.48 4.54 2.41
N PHE A 57 4.14 3.61 1.52
CA PHE A 57 2.92 2.82 1.60
C PHE A 57 3.16 1.44 0.98
N VAL A 58 2.37 0.46 1.41
CA VAL A 58 2.41 -0.90 0.86
C VAL A 58 1.13 -1.23 0.14
N ILE A 59 1.27 -1.96 -0.96
CA ILE A 59 0.15 -2.54 -1.70
C ILE A 59 0.31 -4.04 -1.76
N GLY A 60 -0.82 -4.74 -1.82
CA GLY A 60 -0.84 -6.19 -1.99
C GLY A 60 -1.81 -6.61 -3.07
N GLU A 61 -1.30 -7.46 -3.93
CA GLU A 61 -2.08 -8.30 -4.85
C GLU A 61 -1.60 -9.73 -4.68
N ARG A 62 -0.81 -10.28 -5.63
CA ARG A 62 -0.06 -11.54 -5.39
C ARG A 62 1.22 -11.26 -4.60
N ASN A 63 1.85 -10.12 -4.88
CA ASN A 63 3.08 -9.67 -4.24
C ASN A 63 2.78 -8.55 -3.24
N LEU A 64 3.62 -8.44 -2.21
CA LEU A 64 3.64 -7.29 -1.32
C LEU A 64 4.71 -6.31 -1.81
N LEU A 65 4.27 -5.13 -2.26
CA LEU A 65 5.15 -4.10 -2.80
C LEU A 65 5.18 -2.90 -1.86
N LEU A 66 6.38 -2.47 -1.48
CA LEU A 66 6.64 -1.27 -0.71
C LEU A 66 7.02 -0.13 -1.65
N HIS A 67 6.21 0.91 -1.65
CA HIS A 67 6.48 2.14 -2.38
C HIS A 67 7.06 3.19 -1.44
N GLN A 68 8.19 3.77 -1.84
CA GLN A 68 8.83 4.89 -1.15
C GLN A 68 8.96 6.07 -2.12
N ARG A 69 8.60 7.26 -1.64
CA ARG A 69 8.69 8.52 -2.39
C ARG A 69 9.66 9.48 -1.73
N THR A 70 10.75 9.78 -2.42
CA THR A 70 11.74 10.75 -1.98
C THR A 70 11.52 12.08 -2.68
N PHE A 71 11.40 13.18 -1.91
CA PHE A 71 11.21 14.54 -2.42
C PHE A 71 12.55 15.30 -2.62
N PHE A 72 13.62 14.60 -3.02
CA PHE A 72 14.92 15.23 -3.29
C PHE A 72 15.11 15.53 -4.77
N GLY A 73 14.88 16.79 -5.16
CA GLY A 73 15.25 17.38 -6.46
C GLY A 73 14.45 16.91 -7.67
N ASN A 74 14.23 15.60 -7.79
CA ASN A 74 13.38 14.95 -8.76
C ASN A 74 12.46 13.95 -8.04
N TYR A 75 11.21 13.86 -8.48
CA TYR A 75 10.29 12.83 -8.01
C TYR A 75 10.84 11.45 -8.42
N LYS A 76 11.38 10.70 -7.46
CA LYS A 76 11.82 9.32 -7.68
C LYS A 76 11.04 8.40 -6.77
N GLU A 77 10.26 7.52 -7.38
CA GLU A 77 9.53 6.46 -6.73
C GLU A 77 10.42 5.21 -6.72
N LYS A 78 10.68 4.67 -5.53
CA LYS A 78 11.35 3.39 -5.35
C LYS A 78 10.30 2.36 -4.98
N VAL A 79 10.34 1.20 -5.64
CA VAL A 79 9.44 0.08 -5.38
C VAL A 79 10.30 -1.11 -4.97
N ASP A 80 10.11 -1.60 -3.75
CA ASP A 80 10.77 -2.78 -3.21
C ASP A 80 9.75 -3.92 -3.10
N ILE A 81 10.16 -5.14 -3.49
CA ILE A 81 9.33 -6.34 -3.35
C ILE A 81 9.64 -6.94 -1.98
N LEU A 82 8.70 -6.84 -1.04
CA LEU A 82 8.85 -7.40 0.31
C LEU A 82 8.49 -8.89 0.35
N TYR A 83 7.56 -9.30 -0.50
CA TYR A 83 7.14 -10.68 -0.63
C TYR A 83 6.67 -10.96 -2.05
N GLU A 84 7.19 -12.05 -2.63
CA GLU A 84 6.79 -12.57 -3.93
C GLU A 84 5.93 -13.81 -3.72
N GLY A 85 4.65 -13.72 -4.06
CA GLY A 85 3.69 -14.81 -3.86
C GLY A 85 3.70 -15.81 -5.01
N MET A 86 3.63 -17.09 -4.67
CA MET A 86 3.43 -18.16 -5.66
C MET A 86 1.94 -18.32 -5.99
N ASP A 87 1.61 -19.03 -7.07
CA ASP A 87 0.19 -19.28 -7.41
C ASP A 87 -0.57 -20.03 -6.31
N CYS A 88 0.11 -20.87 -5.52
CA CYS A 88 -0.48 -21.59 -4.39
C CYS A 88 -0.73 -20.70 -3.15
N ASP A 89 -0.09 -19.53 -3.07
CA ASP A 89 -0.27 -18.59 -1.95
C ASP A 89 -1.55 -17.75 -2.09
N GLY A 90 -2.14 -17.72 -3.28
CA GLY A 90 -3.32 -16.94 -3.60
C GLY A 90 -3.08 -15.44 -3.57
N MET A 91 -4.16 -14.67 -3.41
CA MET A 91 -4.07 -13.20 -3.33
C MET A 91 -3.96 -12.71 -1.88
N ILE A 92 -3.21 -11.64 -1.67
CA ILE A 92 -3.20 -10.86 -0.43
C ILE A 92 -4.56 -10.18 -0.29
N THR A 93 -5.28 -10.53 0.76
CA THR A 93 -6.65 -10.05 1.04
C THR A 93 -6.67 -8.88 2.03
N GLN A 94 -5.66 -8.82 2.91
CA GLN A 94 -5.58 -7.80 3.95
C GLN A 94 -4.13 -7.46 4.28
N ILE A 95 -3.88 -6.18 4.54
CA ILE A 95 -2.60 -5.64 5.01
C ILE A 95 -2.89 -4.69 6.17
N SER A 96 -2.04 -4.73 7.18
CA SER A 96 -2.00 -3.76 8.26
C SER A 96 -0.56 -3.36 8.50
N TRP A 97 -0.31 -2.07 8.64
CA TRP A 97 1.01 -1.53 8.96
C TRP A 97 0.94 -0.83 10.31
N GLN A 98 1.75 -1.28 11.26
CA GLN A 98 1.94 -0.64 12.55
C GLN A 98 3.42 -0.52 12.90
N ASN A 99 3.90 0.71 13.15
CA ASN A 99 5.30 1.04 13.43
C ASN A 99 6.25 0.48 12.35
N SER A 100 7.18 -0.41 12.71
CA SER A 100 8.07 -1.10 11.75
C SER A 100 7.48 -2.40 11.20
N CYS A 101 6.35 -2.87 11.75
CA CYS A 101 5.78 -4.15 11.40
C CYS A 101 4.70 -4.02 10.32
N ILE A 102 4.82 -4.82 9.28
CA ILE A 102 3.83 -4.98 8.22
C ILE A 102 3.26 -6.39 8.32
N ALA A 103 2.00 -6.51 8.66
CA ALA A 103 1.27 -7.77 8.66
C ALA A 103 0.42 -7.87 7.40
N PHE A 104 0.46 -9.01 6.71
CA PHE A 104 -0.48 -9.29 5.62
C PHE A 104 -1.02 -10.71 5.68
N THR A 105 -2.19 -10.89 5.08
CA THR A 105 -2.87 -12.19 5.00
C THR A 105 -3.16 -12.53 3.54
N ASN A 106 -2.81 -13.74 3.14
CA ASN A 106 -3.14 -14.34 1.85
C ASN A 106 -4.01 -15.60 2.07
N GLU A 107 -4.16 -16.45 1.06
CA GLU A 107 -4.98 -17.66 1.17
C GLU A 107 -4.30 -18.76 1.99
N THR A 108 -2.98 -18.73 2.12
CA THR A 108 -2.19 -19.71 2.89
C THR A 108 -2.00 -19.33 4.36
N GLY A 109 -2.13 -18.05 4.70
CA GLY A 109 -2.11 -17.60 6.09
C GLY A 109 -1.71 -16.14 6.28
N THR A 110 -1.34 -15.80 7.51
CA THR A 110 -0.86 -14.46 7.89
C THR A 110 0.64 -14.48 8.11
N ARG A 111 1.34 -13.48 7.56
CA ARG A 111 2.78 -13.27 7.75
C ARG A 111 3.04 -11.86 8.25
N ILE A 112 4.11 -11.71 9.03
CA ILE A 112 4.55 -10.42 9.58
C ILE A 112 5.97 -10.19 9.10
N PHE A 113 6.20 -9.00 8.55
CA PHE A 113 7.49 -8.50 8.10
C PHE A 113 7.91 -7.35 8.99
N ASP A 114 9.17 -7.35 9.41
CA ASP A 114 9.79 -6.20 10.07
C ASP A 114 10.60 -5.43 9.03
N LYS A 115 10.50 -4.09 9.08
CA LYS A 115 11.05 -3.15 8.10
C LYS A 115 12.44 -2.66 8.48
#